data_AF-A0A9E3S0F3-F1
#
_entry.id   AF-A0A9E3S0F3-F1
#
_cell.length_a   1.000
_cell.length_b   1.000
_cell.length_c   1.000
_cell.angle_alpha   90.00
_cell.angle_beta   90.00
_cell.angle_gamma   90.00
#
_symmetry.space_group_name_H-M   'P 1'
#
loop_
_entity.id
_entity.type
_entity.pdbx_description
1 polymer ?
#
loop_
_entity_poly.entity_id
_entity_poly.type
_entity_poly.pdbx_seq_one_letter_code
_entity_poly.pdbx_strand_id
1 'polypeptide(L)' 'MTSIHPVILSGGSGTRLWPLSRAALPKQLLPLASDHSLLQDTVSRLADMPEVAA' A
#
# COMPACT_ATOMS: atom_id res chain seq x y z
N MET A 1 -16.60 -17.11 14.46
CA MET A 1 -16.03 -15.82 14.03
C MET A 1 -15.71 -15.93 12.55
N THR A 2 -16.18 -15.00 11.74
CA THR A 2 -15.92 -15.02 10.28
C THR A 2 -14.56 -14.37 10.02
N SER A 3 -13.68 -15.09 9.33
CA SER A 3 -12.35 -14.61 8.97
C SER A 3 -12.44 -13.69 7.74
N ILE A 4 -11.81 -12.52 7.81
CA ILE A 4 -11.72 -11.55 6.71
C ILE A 4 -10.32 -11.64 6.07
N HIS A 5 -10.29 -11.69 4.74
CA HIS A 5 -9.06 -11.67 3.95
C HIS A 5 -8.97 -10.33 3.20
N PRO A 6 -8.19 -9.36 3.68
CA PRO A 6 -8.07 -8.07 3.01
C PRO A 6 -7.28 -8.23 1.70
N VAL A 7 -7.75 -7.57 0.64
CA VAL A 7 -7.07 -7.52 -0.65
C VAL A 7 -6.70 -6.08 -0.97
N ILE A 8 -5.39 -5.80 -1.02
CA ILE A 8 -4.88 -4.47 -1.37
C ILE A 8 -4.62 -4.41 -2.88
N LEU A 9 -5.39 -3.57 -3.59
CA LEU A 9 -5.18 -3.32 -5.01
C LEU A 9 -4.04 -2.30 -5.20
N SER A 10 -2.81 -2.80 -5.40
CA SER A 10 -1.60 -2.00 -5.55
C SER A 10 -1.17 -1.84 -7.02
N GLY A 11 -2.09 -1.37 -7.87
CA GLY A 11 -1.86 -1.22 -9.31
C GLY A 11 -1.63 0.23 -9.78
N GLY A 12 -1.15 0.37 -11.01
CA GLY A 12 -0.92 1.65 -11.69
C GLY A 12 0.55 2.12 -11.63
N SER A 13 1.04 2.66 -12.75
CA SER A 13 2.45 3.07 -12.93
C SER A 13 2.83 4.39 -12.26
N GLY A 14 1.85 5.15 -11.76
CA GLY A 14 2.08 6.42 -11.09
C GLY A 14 2.65 7.52 -12.01
N THR A 15 2.38 7.49 -13.32
CA THR A 15 2.96 8.42 -14.31
C THR A 15 2.77 9.91 -14.01
N ARG A 16 1.69 10.29 -13.31
CA ARG A 16 1.45 11.67 -12.85
C ARG A 16 2.48 12.18 -11.82
N LEU A 17 3.20 11.27 -11.18
CA LEU A 17 4.24 11.57 -10.19
C LEU A 17 5.65 11.40 -10.76
N TRP A 18 5.79 11.35 -12.08
CA TRP A 18 7.11 11.44 -12.69
C TRP A 18 7.79 12.78 -12.27
N PRO A 19 9.09 12.80 -11.94
CA PRO A 19 10.09 11.73 -12.07
C PRO A 19 10.18 10.76 -10.88
N LEU A 20 9.44 11.02 -9.80
CA LEU A 20 9.51 10.22 -8.56
C LEU A 20 9.05 8.78 -8.80
N SER A 21 7.92 8.60 -9.49
CA SER A 21 7.42 7.28 -9.88
C SER A 21 7.95 6.88 -11.27
N ARG A 22 8.49 5.67 -11.36
CA ARG A 22 9.01 5.09 -12.62
C ARG A 22 8.48 3.67 -12.78
N ALA A 23 8.63 3.09 -13.97
CA ALA A 23 8.21 1.70 -14.22
C ALA A 23 8.82 0.70 -13.22
N ALA A 24 10.09 0.88 -12.85
CA ALA A 24 10.80 0.03 -11.88
C ALA A 24 10.54 0.40 -10.40
N LEU A 25 9.95 1.57 -10.13
CA LEU A 25 9.65 2.04 -8.78
C LEU A 25 8.32 2.81 -8.80
N PRO A 26 7.18 2.10 -8.83
CA PRO A 26 5.87 2.71 -8.93
C PRO A 26 5.47 3.36 -7.59
N LYS A 27 4.48 4.26 -7.64
CA LYS A 27 4.03 5.09 -6.51
C LYS A 27 3.86 4.33 -5.18
N GLN A 28 3.31 3.12 -5.23
CA GLN A 28 2.94 2.36 -4.04
C GLN A 28 4.17 1.96 -3.20
N LEU A 29 5.36 1.96 -3.81
CA LEU A 29 6.64 1.68 -3.16
C LEU A 29 7.37 2.95 -2.68
N LEU A 30 6.82 4.15 -2.93
CA LEU A 30 7.45 5.41 -2.56
C LEU A 30 6.98 5.90 -1.17
N PRO A 31 7.89 6.47 -0.35
CA PRO A 31 7.55 7.13 0.90
C PRO A 31 7.09 8.57 0.65
N LEU A 32 5.82 8.74 0.27
CA LEU A 32 5.28 10.05 -0.12
C LEU A 32 4.55 10.80 1.01
N ALA A 33 4.10 10.09 2.04
CA ALA A 33 3.30 10.66 3.14
C ALA A 33 3.91 10.40 4.52
N SER A 34 4.82 9.44 4.62
CA SER A 34 5.51 9.02 5.84
C SER A 34 6.90 8.47 5.49
N ASP A 35 7.63 7.98 6.49
CA ASP A 35 8.89 7.26 6.28
C ASP A 35 8.70 5.84 5.70
N HIS A 36 7.47 5.41 5.50
CA HIS A 36 7.10 4.13 4.90
C HIS A 36 6.55 4.30 3.48
N SER A 37 6.68 3.25 2.66
CA SER A 37 5.99 3.22 1.37
C SER A 37 4.47 3.30 1.56
N LEU A 38 3.76 3.85 0.57
CA LEU A 38 2.29 3.88 0.60
C LEU A 38 1.65 2.49 0.81
N LEU A 39 2.30 1.43 0.31
CA LEU A 39 1.85 0.05 0.51
C LEU A 39 1.98 -0.36 1.98
N GLN A 40 3.12 -0.08 2.62
CA GLN A 40 3.35 -0.34 4.05
C GLN A 40 2.37 0.45 4.92
N ASP A 41 2.14 1.73 4.61
CA ASP A 41 1.13 2.53 5.31
C ASP A 41 -0.28 1.94 5.15
N THR A 42 -0.59 1.40 3.97
CA THR A 42 -1.90 0.77 3.71
C THR A 42 -2.09 -0.53 4.48
N VAL A 43 -1.04 -1.35 4.62
CA VAL A 43 -1.05 -2.55 5.47
C VAL A 43 -1.18 -2.16 6.94
N SER A 44 -0.47 -1.13 7.39
CA SER A 44 -0.48 -0.70 8.79
C SER A 44 -1.86 -0.25 9.27
N ARG A 45 -2.71 0.29 8.37
CA ARG A 45 -4.12 0.61 8.69
C ARG A 45 -4.97 -0.62 9.03
N LEU A 46 -4.51 -1.83 8.73
CA LEU A 46 -5.23 -3.08 9.03
C LEU A 46 -4.85 -3.67 10.40
N ALA A 47 -3.82 -3.14 11.07
CA ALA A 47 -3.27 -3.74 12.29
C ALA A 47 -4.28 -3.84 13.45
N ASP A 48 -5.26 -2.93 13.49
CA ASP A 48 -6.27 -2.86 14.56
C ASP A 48 -7.59 -3.59 14.19
N MET A 49 -7.59 -4.43 13.14
CA MET A 49 -8.78 -5.17 12.69
C MET A 49 -8.77 -6.62 13.20
N PRO A 50 -9.53 -6.96 14.27
CA PRO A 50 -9.47 -8.27 14.90
C PRO A 50 -9.99 -9.44 14.04
N GLU A 51 -10.71 -9.15 12.96
CA GLU A 51 -11.26 -10.15 12.04
C GLU A 51 -10.32 -10.50 10.89
N VAL A 52 -9.22 -9.75 10.70
CA VAL A 52 -8.24 -9.98 9.63
C VAL A 52 -7.42 -11.23 9.96
N ALA A 53 -7.41 -12.19 9.03
CA ALA A 53 -6.56 -13.37 9.14
C ALA A 53 -5.07 -12.96 9.18
N ALA A 54 -4.32 -13.59 10.09
CA ALA A 54 -2.86 -13.46 10.16
C ALA A 54 -2.16 -14.17 9.00
#